data_AF-A0A4Y2ITU4-F1
#
_entry.id   AF-A0A4Y2ITU4-F1
#
_cell.length_a   1.000
_cell.length_b   1.000
_cell.length_c   1.000
_cell.angle_alpha   90.00
_cell.angle_beta   90.00
_cell.angle_gamma   90.00
#
_symmetry.space_group_name_H-M   'P 1'
#
loop_
_entity.id
_entity.type
_entity.pdbx_description
1 polymer ?
#
loop_
_entity_poly.entity_id
_entity_poly.type
_entity_poly.pdbx_seq_one_letter_code
_entity_poly.pdbx_strand_id
1 'polypeptide(L)'
;MLRHDLDLNVSVQFSDFFTFPPWDIPHFSFLNPFPGFDNSSTAPITVQQLFHHHRYQYSSFIPIFTDGSKSDGHVDCGVVSPSDTLSYRLHN
;
A
#
# COMPACT_ATOMS: atom_id res chain seq x y z
N MET A 1 -14.65 18.87 17.64
CA MET A 1 -15.64 18.39 16.64
C MET A 1 -15.35 19.11 15.34
N LEU A 2 -14.56 18.51 14.45
CA LEU A 2 -14.45 18.91 13.04
C LEU A 2 -14.49 17.63 12.23
N ARG A 3 -15.72 17.24 11.87
CA ARG A 3 -15.98 16.20 10.88
C ARG A 3 -15.79 16.84 9.52
N HIS A 4 -14.57 16.73 9.00
CA HIS A 4 -14.39 16.78 7.56
C HIS A 4 -14.14 15.34 7.14
N ASP A 5 -15.24 14.58 7.15
CA ASP A 5 -15.39 13.44 6.25
C ASP A 5 -15.28 14.06 4.86
N LEU A 6 -14.05 14.19 4.34
CA LEU A 6 -13.83 14.34 2.92
C LEU A 6 -14.53 13.13 2.32
N ASP A 7 -15.65 13.37 1.65
CA ASP A 7 -16.37 12.39 0.83
C ASP A 7 -15.38 11.86 -0.20
N LEU A 8 -14.58 10.91 0.23
CA LEU A 8 -13.58 10.26 -0.58
C LEU A 8 -14.39 9.28 -1.42
N ASN A 9 -14.97 9.80 -2.50
CA ASN A 9 -15.69 9.02 -3.50
C ASN A 9 -14.68 8.20 -4.32
N VAL A 10 -13.90 7.36 -3.63
CA VAL A 10 -13.04 6.35 -4.23
C VAL A 10 -13.94 5.18 -4.57
N SER A 11 -14.19 5.00 -5.86
CA SER A 11 -14.78 3.77 -6.36
C SER A 11 -13.80 2.63 -6.09
N VAL A 12 -14.15 1.75 -5.16
CA VAL A 12 -13.37 0.53 -4.90
C VAL A 12 -13.61 -0.43 -6.06
N GLN A 13 -12.62 -0.57 -6.94
CA GLN A 13 -12.63 -1.58 -7.99
C GLN A 13 -12.02 -2.86 -7.43
N PHE A 14 -12.82 -3.92 -7.37
CA PHE A 14 -12.33 -5.25 -7.05
C PHE A 14 -11.67 -5.85 -8.28
N SER A 15 -10.43 -6.30 -8.13
CA SER A 15 -9.73 -7.11 -9.12
C SER A 15 -9.13 -8.31 -8.40
N ASP A 16 -9.21 -9.48 -9.02
CA ASP A 16 -8.44 -10.62 -8.56
C ASP A 16 -6.95 -10.28 -8.65
N PHE A 17 -6.16 -10.76 -7.68
CA PHE A 17 -4.71 -10.62 -7.72
C PHE A 17 -4.18 -11.31 -8.99
N PHE A 18 -3.35 -10.60 -9.78
CA PHE A 18 -2.69 -11.10 -11.01
C PHE A 18 -3.54 -11.26 -12.27
N THR A 19 -4.71 -10.64 -12.39
CA THR A 19 -5.47 -10.60 -13.66
C THR A 19 -4.80 -9.80 -14.77
N PHE A 20 -3.81 -8.97 -14.43
CA PHE A 20 -3.06 -8.15 -15.40
C PHE A 20 -1.57 -8.47 -15.31
N PRO A 21 -0.85 -8.46 -16.44
CA PRO A 21 0.60 -8.60 -16.42
C PRO A 21 1.26 -7.51 -15.57
N PRO A 22 2.46 -7.74 -14.99
CA PRO A 22 3.15 -6.76 -14.13
C PRO A 22 3.42 -5.40 -14.78
N TRP A 23 3.45 -5.35 -16.11
CA TRP A 23 3.65 -4.14 -16.91
C TRP A 23 2.34 -3.42 -17.28
N ASP A 24 1.20 -4.04 -17.01
CA ASP A 24 -0.14 -3.50 -17.24
C ASP A 24 -0.77 -3.17 -15.89
N ILE A 25 -0.36 -2.02 -15.35
CA ILE A 25 -0.84 -1.54 -14.06
C ILE A 25 -2.26 -0.99 -14.30
N PRO A 26 -3.32 -1.60 -13.75
CA PRO A 26 -4.66 -1.03 -13.86
C PRO A 26 -4.63 0.39 -13.29
N HIS A 27 -5.37 1.32 -13.92
CA HIS A 27 -5.50 2.68 -13.42
C HIS A 27 -6.27 2.68 -12.08
N PHE A 28 -5.55 2.49 -10.98
CA PHE A 28 -6.09 2.67 -9.63
C PHE A 28 -5.71 4.04 -9.08
N SER A 29 -6.70 4.73 -8.51
CA SER A 29 -6.46 5.92 -7.69
C SER A 29 -6.10 5.46 -6.28
N PHE A 30 -4.95 5.87 -5.77
CA PHE A 30 -4.56 5.66 -4.38
C PHE A 30 -4.38 7.01 -3.69
N LEU A 31 -4.72 7.04 -2.40
CA LEU A 31 -4.31 8.14 -1.55
C LEU A 31 -2.85 7.90 -1.18
N ASN A 32 -1.94 8.70 -1.74
CA ASN A 32 -0.59 8.78 -1.22
C ASN A 32 -0.57 9.78 -0.06
N PRO A 33 -0.39 9.36 1.20
CA PRO A 33 -0.29 10.31 2.31
C PRO A 33 1.12 10.89 2.48
N PHE A 34 2.10 10.42 1.69
CA PHE A 34 3.52 10.77 1.83
C PHE A 34 4.16 11.60 0.69
N PRO A 35 3.45 12.25 -0.26
CA PRO A 35 4.08 12.83 -1.45
C PRO A 35 5.03 14.00 -1.15
N GLY A 36 4.98 14.57 0.07
CA GLY A 36 5.91 15.61 0.54
C GLY A 36 7.05 15.11 1.44
N PHE A 37 7.14 13.81 1.69
CA PHE A 37 8.13 13.22 2.60
C PHE A 37 9.11 12.39 1.79
N ASP A 38 10.25 12.99 1.47
CA ASP A 38 11.34 12.26 0.83
C ASP A 38 12.11 11.41 1.86
N ASN A 39 12.43 10.17 1.49
CA ASN A 39 13.09 9.19 2.36
C ASN A 39 14.51 9.59 2.76
N SER A 40 15.19 10.44 1.98
CA SER A 40 16.57 10.85 2.25
C SER A 40 16.68 12.05 3.21
N SER A 41 15.62 12.85 3.27
CA SER A 41 15.58 14.13 4.01
C SER A 41 14.64 14.12 5.20
N THR A 42 13.74 13.14 5.30
CA THR A 42 12.80 13.01 6.41
C THR A 42 13.41 12.22 7.56
N ALA A 43 13.42 12.80 8.77
CA ALA A 43 13.88 12.08 9.96
C ALA A 43 13.01 10.82 10.22
N PRO A 44 13.60 9.68 10.62
CA PRO A 44 12.85 8.43 10.82
C PRO A 44 11.66 8.58 11.77
N ILE A 45 11.80 9.40 12.81
CA ILE A 45 10.72 9.66 13.77
C ILE A 45 9.51 10.36 13.13
N THR A 46 9.74 11.25 12.16
CA THR A 46 8.67 11.96 11.45
C THR A 46 7.88 11.01 10.57
N VAL A 47 8.57 10.09 9.86
CA VAL A 47 7.93 9.05 9.05
C VAL A 47 7.05 8.14 9.94
N GLN A 48 7.57 7.74 11.10
CA GLN A 48 6.80 6.92 12.06
C GLN A 48 5.55 7.63 12.57
N GLN A 49 5.66 8.90 12.98
CA GLN A 49 4.52 9.68 13.46
C GLN A 49 3.44 9.83 12.39
N LEU A 50 3.85 10.10 11.15
CA LEU A 50 2.93 10.24 10.03
C LEU A 50 2.23 8.92 9.69
N PHE A 51 2.95 7.81 9.71
CA PHE A 51 2.36 6.48 9.57
C PHE A 51 1.29 6.22 10.65
N HIS A 52 1.60 6.51 11.92
CA HIS A 52 0.64 6.35 13.01
C HIS A 52 -0.60 7.22 12.84
N HIS A 53 -0.42 8.48 12.44
CA HIS A 53 -1.54 9.39 12.18
C HIS A 53 -2.43 8.86 11.05
N HIS A 54 -1.84 8.46 9.93
CA HIS A 54 -2.57 7.88 8.80
C HIS A 54 -3.34 6.61 9.21
N ARG A 55 -2.69 5.69 9.94
CA ARG A 55 -3.32 4.47 10.43
C ARG A 55 -4.49 4.73 11.38
N TYR A 56 -4.41 5.80 12.19
CA TYR A 56 -5.48 6.24 13.08
C TYR A 56 -6.67 6.81 12.29
N GLN A 57 -6.41 7.67 11.29
CA GLN A 57 -7.45 8.24 10.44
C GLN A 57 -8.23 7.17 9.68
N TYR A 58 -7.54 6.20 9.10
CA TYR A 58 -8.14 5.08 8.37
C TYR A 58 -8.28 3.83 9.26
N SER A 59 -8.65 4.04 10.53
CA SER A 59 -8.64 2.95 11.53
C SER A 59 -9.59 1.80 11.20
N SER A 60 -10.69 2.10 10.49
CA SER A 60 -11.70 1.15 10.01
C SER A 60 -11.25 0.28 8.83
N PHE A 61 -10.17 0.64 8.13
CA PHE A 61 -9.65 -0.14 7.01
C PHE A 61 -8.67 -1.21 7.50
N ILE A 62 -8.61 -2.32 6.77
CA ILE A 62 -7.64 -3.40 7.03
C ILE A 62 -6.29 -2.98 6.43
N PRO A 63 -5.21 -2.92 7.23
CA PRO A 63 -3.90 -2.60 6.70
C PRO A 63 -3.37 -3.78 5.88
N ILE A 64 -2.83 -3.48 4.70
CA ILE A 64 -2.14 -4.44 3.84
C ILE A 64 -0.70 -3.94 3.66
N PHE A 65 0.27 -4.78 3.97
CA PHE A 65 1.69 -4.52 3.74
C PHE A 65 2.17 -5.40 2.59
N THR A 66 2.93 -4.82 1.67
CA THR A 66 3.44 -5.53 0.50
C THR A 66 4.94 -5.35 0.40
N ASP A 67 5.66 -6.41 0.03
CA ASP A 67 7.08 -6.35 -0.28
C ASP A 67 7.40 -7.18 -1.53
N GLY A 68 8.42 -6.77 -2.26
CA GLY A 68 8.90 -7.45 -3.46
C GLY A 68 10.34 -7.88 -3.31
N SER A 69 10.64 -9.13 -3.64
CA SER A 69 12.01 -9.65 -3.64
C SER A 69 12.45 -9.96 -5.06
N LYS A 70 13.73 -9.70 -5.34
CA LYS A 70 14.37 -10.06 -6.60
C LYS A 70 15.73 -10.70 -6.32
N SER A 71 15.95 -11.87 -6.91
CA SER A 71 17.25 -12.52 -6.99
C SER A 71 17.54 -12.92 -8.45
N ASP A 72 18.71 -13.48 -8.72
CA ASP A 72 19.10 -13.80 -10.11
C ASP A 72 18.11 -14.81 -10.73
N GLY A 73 17.39 -14.37 -11.76
CA GLY A 73 16.33 -15.14 -12.42
C GLY A 73 14.97 -15.19 -11.70
N HIS A 74 14.84 -14.67 -10.48
CA HIS A 74 13.64 -14.85 -9.66
C HIS A 74 13.03 -13.52 -9.21
N VAL A 75 11.69 -13.46 -9.24
CA VAL A 75 10.93 -12.34 -8.71
C VAL A 75 9.75 -12.89 -7.91
N ASP A 76 9.65 -12.47 -6.66
CA ASP A 76 8.58 -12.83 -5.73
C ASP A 76 7.92 -11.58 -5.14
N CYS A 77 6.70 -11.74 -4.65
CA CYS A 77 6.05 -10.75 -3.79
C CYS A 77 5.44 -11.40 -2.54
N GLY A 78 5.48 -10.66 -1.44
CA GLY A 78 4.79 -10.96 -0.20
C GLY A 78 3.69 -9.95 0.09
N VAL A 79 2.58 -10.41 0.64
CA VAL A 79 1.47 -9.59 1.12
C VAL A 79 1.14 -10.04 2.54
N VAL A 80 1.10 -9.09 3.49
CA VAL A 80 0.78 -9.34 4.90
C VAL A 80 -0.43 -8.50 5.28
N SER A 81 -1.45 -9.16 5.82
CA SER A 81 -2.61 -8.56 6.47
C SER A 81 -2.66 -9.02 7.93
N PRO A 82 -3.54 -8.47 8.77
CA PRO A 82 -3.73 -8.96 10.13
C PRO A 82 -4.21 -10.41 10.21
N SER A 83 -4.87 -10.92 9.16
CA SER A 83 -5.41 -12.29 9.14
C SER A 83 -4.45 -13.28 8.51
N ASP A 84 -3.71 -12.86 7.48
CA ASP A 84 -2.99 -13.77 6.59
C ASP A 84 -1.66 -13.20 6.11
N THR A 85 -0.76 -14.11 5.76
CA THR A 85 0.47 -13.81 5.03
C THR A 85 0.48 -14.66 3.76
N LEU A 86 0.62 -14.00 2.62
CA LEU A 86 0.64 -14.62 1.30
C LEU A 86 1.98 -14.34 0.62
N SER A 87 2.53 -15.32 -0.08
CA SER A 87 3.71 -15.16 -0.93
C SER A 87 3.47 -15.78 -2.30
N TYR A 88 3.94 -15.10 -3.34
CA TYR A 88 3.75 -15.51 -4.72
C TYR A 88 5.02 -15.31 -5.52
N ARG A 89 5.28 -16.27 -6.40
CA ARG A 89 6.32 -16.16 -7.41
C ARG A 89 5.75 -15.53 -8.67
N LEU A 90 6.34 -14.42 -9.09
CA LEU A 90 5.91 -13.63 -10.24
C LEU A 90 6.58 -14.05 -11.54
N HIS A 91 7.81 -14.57 -11.47
CA HIS A 91 8.58 -15.00 -12.63
C HIS A 91 9.40 -16.26 -12.32
N ASN A 92 9.65 -17.08 -13.34
CA ASN A 92 10.45 -18.30 -13.26
C ASN A 92 11.73 -18.17 -14.09
#